data_AF-A0AAW2XWG5-F1
#
_entry.id   AF-A0AAW2XWG5-F1
#
_cell.length_a   1.000
_cell.length_b   1.000
_cell.length_c   1.000
_cell.angle_alpha   90.00
_cell.angle_beta   90.00
_cell.angle_gamma   90.00
#
_symmetry.space_group_name_H-M   'P 1'
#
loop_
_entity.id
_entity.type
_entity.pdbx_description
1 polymer ?
#
loop_
_entity_poly.entity_id
_entity_poly.type
_entity_poly.pdbx_seq_one_letter_code
_entity_poly.pdbx_strand_id
1 'polypeptide(L)'
;MQRALKVKSKLENSKFAKLFLLFATMLGTSMVIGDGVLTPCISVLSAVGGIKEATSAMTEDRIVWASIAILVCLFMVQRFGTDKVGYSFAPIICVWFSLIAGIGVHNFIKYDPSVIKAINPKYILDYFRRNKDQAWISLGGVVLAITGTEALFADVGHFSVRSIQISMCSVTYPALILAYTGQASFLRKNNHLVSDTFYKSIPDPLYWPMFIVAVLASIIASQAMISGTFSIIQQSLSLGCFPRVKIVHTSTKYQGQVYVPEINYLLMLACIFVTLGFRTTTKIGNAYGIAVVFVMTLTSAFLVLIMIMIWKTHILLIIAYALIIGTIELVYLSSVLYKFDQGGYLPLAFALILMTIMYVWNDVYRRKYYFELDHKISPEKVKEIVEDMSTSQRLPGLAIFYSELVHGIPPIFKHYVANVPALHSVLVFVSFKSLPISKVPMDERFLFRRVQPKDIHVYRCIVRYGYKDARNEQEPFRELLV
;
A
#
# COMPACT_ATOMS: atom_id res chain seq x y z
N MET A 1 24.73 -0.83 20.06
CA MET A 1 23.57 -1.36 20.84
C MET A 1 22.96 -0.33 21.79
N GLN A 2 23.76 0.35 22.64
CA GLN A 2 23.25 1.36 23.58
C GLN A 2 22.48 2.54 22.93
N ARG A 3 22.92 3.02 21.76
CA ARG A 3 22.22 4.09 21.00
C ARG A 3 20.77 3.70 20.64
N ALA A 4 20.59 2.50 20.10
CA ALA A 4 19.27 1.99 19.72
C ALA A 4 18.33 1.89 20.93
N LEU A 5 18.86 1.41 22.07
CA LEU A 5 18.12 1.32 23.33
C LEU A 5 17.76 2.70 23.90
N LYS A 6 18.69 3.67 23.87
CA LYS A 6 18.43 5.05 24.29
C LYS A 6 17.34 5.73 23.45
N VAL A 7 17.41 5.59 22.13
CA VAL A 7 16.39 6.15 21.21
C VAL A 7 15.04 5.47 21.44
N LYS A 8 15.02 4.14 21.53
CA LYS A 8 13.80 3.38 21.84
C LYS A 8 13.17 3.84 23.16
N SER A 9 13.95 3.93 24.23
CA SER A 9 13.47 4.38 25.54
C SER A 9 12.95 5.83 25.49
N LYS A 10 13.63 6.73 24.79
CA LYS A 10 13.18 8.12 24.63
C LYS A 10 11.85 8.22 23.86
N LEU A 11 11.68 7.42 22.81
CA LEU A 11 10.41 7.32 22.06
C LEU A 11 9.30 6.69 22.89
N GLU A 12 9.61 5.64 23.67
CA GLU A 12 8.64 4.96 24.54
C GLU A 12 8.22 5.81 25.75
N ASN A 13 9.05 6.74 26.20
CA ASN A 13 8.72 7.60 27.34
C ASN A 13 8.00 8.89 26.92
N SER A 14 8.14 9.34 25.67
CA SER A 14 7.49 10.56 25.18
C SER A 14 6.10 10.31 24.61
N LYS A 15 5.06 10.87 25.25
CA LYS A 15 3.69 10.86 24.72
C LYS A 15 3.59 11.54 23.36
N PHE A 16 4.27 12.68 23.18
CA PHE A 16 4.30 13.42 21.92
C PHE A 16 4.92 12.58 20.79
N ALA A 17 6.06 11.92 21.03
CA ALA A 17 6.71 11.11 20.00
C ALA A 17 5.85 9.92 19.56
N LYS A 18 5.17 9.25 20.50
CA LYS A 18 4.22 8.17 20.18
C LYS A 18 3.08 8.67 19.31
N LEU A 19 2.48 9.80 19.69
CA LEU A 19 1.35 10.37 18.98
C LEU A 19 1.76 10.86 17.58
N PHE A 20 2.91 11.52 17.48
CA PHE A 20 3.48 11.97 16.21
C PHE A 20 3.77 10.81 15.27
N LEU A 21 4.42 9.74 15.74
CA LEU A 21 4.70 8.56 14.92
C LEU A 21 3.41 7.86 14.47
N LEU A 22 2.42 7.76 15.35
CA LEU A 22 1.12 7.19 15.01
C LEU A 22 0.44 7.99 13.88
N PHE A 23 0.35 9.32 14.05
CA PHE A 23 -0.29 10.18 13.06
C PHE A 23 0.49 10.22 11.73
N ALA A 24 1.81 10.35 11.78
CA ALA A 24 2.64 10.31 10.58
C ALA A 24 2.48 8.98 9.84
N THR A 25 2.41 7.86 10.56
CA THR A 25 2.23 6.53 9.93
C THR A 25 0.84 6.39 9.32
N MET A 26 -0.21 6.83 10.01
CA MET A 26 -1.58 6.83 9.49
C MET A 26 -1.72 7.74 8.26
N LEU A 27 -1.09 8.92 8.28
CA LEU A 27 -1.06 9.83 7.16
C LEU A 27 -0.36 9.20 5.94
N GLY A 28 0.84 8.66 6.13
CA GLY A 28 1.58 7.93 5.09
C GLY A 28 0.76 6.80 4.47
N THR A 29 0.16 5.97 5.33
CA THR A 29 -0.70 4.85 4.89
C THR A 29 -1.91 5.34 4.09
N SER A 30 -2.57 6.40 4.55
CA SER A 30 -3.74 6.98 3.88
C SER A 30 -3.41 7.61 2.54
N MET A 31 -2.24 8.25 2.40
CA MET A 31 -1.79 8.79 1.12
C MET A 31 -1.46 7.69 0.11
N VAL A 32 -0.86 6.56 0.54
CA VAL A 32 -0.63 5.41 -0.34
C VAL A 32 -1.95 4.77 -0.79
N ILE A 33 -2.98 4.72 0.08
CA ILE A 33 -4.33 4.31 -0.33
C ILE A 33 -4.90 5.30 -1.36
N GLY A 34 -4.65 6.61 -1.19
CA GLY A 34 -5.03 7.64 -2.17
C GLY A 34 -4.32 7.49 -3.52
N ASP A 35 -3.05 7.12 -3.52
CA ASP A 35 -2.31 6.76 -4.72
C ASP A 35 -2.94 5.55 -5.44
N GLY A 36 -3.44 4.57 -4.68
CA GLY A 36 -4.29 3.48 -5.18
C GLY A 36 -5.53 3.92 -5.95
N VAL A 37 -6.02 5.15 -5.74
CA VAL A 37 -7.09 5.77 -6.53
C VAL A 37 -6.53 6.56 -7.72
N LEU A 38 -5.48 7.34 -7.53
CA LEU A 38 -4.97 8.27 -8.55
C LEU A 38 -4.23 7.56 -9.68
N THR A 39 -3.46 6.51 -9.38
CA THR A 39 -2.67 5.78 -10.37
C THR A 39 -3.54 5.15 -11.47
N PRO A 40 -4.64 4.44 -11.16
CA PRO A 40 -5.56 3.96 -12.19
C PRO A 40 -6.13 5.08 -13.07
N CYS A 41 -6.50 6.20 -12.45
CA CYS A 41 -7.06 7.35 -13.17
C CYS A 41 -6.07 7.94 -14.17
N ILE A 42 -4.85 8.28 -13.71
CA ILE A 42 -3.86 8.93 -14.57
C ILE A 42 -3.33 7.97 -15.64
N SER A 43 -3.12 6.69 -15.31
CA SER A 43 -2.55 5.69 -16.22
C SER A 43 -3.51 5.38 -17.36
N VAL A 44 -4.77 5.06 -17.05
CA VAL A 44 -5.77 4.72 -18.06
C VAL A 44 -6.13 5.94 -18.91
N LEU A 45 -6.29 7.11 -18.30
CA LEU A 45 -6.59 8.34 -19.04
C LEU A 45 -5.45 8.74 -19.98
N SER A 46 -4.19 8.60 -19.53
CA SER A 46 -3.00 8.87 -20.36
C SER A 46 -2.86 7.88 -21.53
N ALA A 47 -3.09 6.59 -21.28
CA ALA A 47 -3.03 5.58 -22.32
C ALA A 47 -4.14 5.78 -23.38
N VAL A 48 -5.39 5.97 -22.96
CA VAL A 48 -6.51 6.19 -23.88
C VAL A 48 -6.39 7.53 -24.60
N GLY A 49 -5.80 8.55 -23.95
CA GLY A 49 -5.56 9.87 -24.54
C GLY A 49 -4.79 9.84 -25.86
N GLY A 50 -3.97 8.80 -26.09
CA GLY A 50 -3.30 8.56 -27.36
C GLY A 50 -4.25 8.52 -28.55
N ILE A 51 -5.50 8.08 -28.38
CA ILE A 51 -6.48 7.96 -29.48
C ILE A 51 -6.79 9.31 -30.14
N LYS A 52 -6.64 10.41 -29.41
CA LYS A 52 -6.81 11.78 -29.93
C LYS A 52 -5.82 12.09 -31.05
N GLU A 53 -4.62 11.50 -30.99
CA GLU A 53 -3.58 11.67 -32.00
C GLU A 53 -3.89 10.88 -33.28
N ALA A 54 -4.59 9.75 -33.17
CA ALA A 54 -4.97 8.93 -34.31
C ALA A 54 -6.20 9.49 -35.05
N THR A 55 -7.10 10.19 -34.34
CA THR A 55 -8.36 10.66 -34.93
C THR A 55 -8.87 11.94 -34.25
N SER A 56 -8.95 13.03 -35.01
CA SER A 56 -9.47 14.33 -34.53
C SER A 56 -10.96 14.33 -34.15
N ALA A 57 -11.70 13.27 -34.50
CA ALA A 57 -13.12 13.09 -34.12
C ALA A 57 -13.34 12.60 -32.67
N MET A 58 -12.27 12.33 -31.91
CA MET A 58 -12.34 12.00 -30.49
C MET A 58 -12.29 13.27 -29.64
N THR A 59 -13.44 13.67 -29.10
CA THR A 59 -13.53 14.73 -28.09
C THR A 59 -13.05 14.26 -26.73
N GLU A 60 -12.60 15.21 -25.89
CA GLU A 60 -12.13 14.94 -24.53
C GLU A 60 -13.16 14.17 -23.69
N ASP A 61 -14.45 14.52 -23.82
CA ASP A 61 -15.53 13.80 -23.12
C ASP A 61 -15.60 12.32 -23.53
N ARG A 62 -15.38 11.98 -24.80
CA ARG A 62 -15.41 10.57 -25.25
C ARG A 62 -14.23 9.77 -24.67
N ILE A 63 -13.06 10.40 -24.56
CA ILE A 63 -11.87 9.80 -23.95
C ILE A 63 -12.16 9.50 -22.47
N VAL A 64 -12.71 10.46 -21.73
CA VAL A 64 -13.08 10.30 -20.33
C VAL A 64 -14.06 9.13 -20.14
N TRP A 65 -15.11 9.04 -20.94
CA TRP A 65 -16.07 7.93 -20.88
C TRP A 65 -15.46 6.57 -21.24
N ALA A 66 -14.57 6.53 -22.24
CA ALA A 66 -13.84 5.31 -22.59
C ALA A 66 -12.91 4.86 -21.45
N SER A 67 -12.20 5.79 -20.81
CA SER A 67 -11.37 5.52 -19.63
C SER A 67 -12.20 4.99 -18.46
N ILE A 68 -13.38 5.56 -18.21
CA ILE A 68 -14.31 5.07 -17.17
C ILE A 68 -14.77 3.65 -17.47
N ALA A 69 -15.12 3.34 -18.73
CA ALA A 69 -15.51 1.99 -19.12
C ALA A 69 -14.36 0.98 -18.86
N ILE A 70 -13.13 1.33 -19.19
CA ILE A 70 -11.94 0.51 -18.91
C ILE A 70 -11.74 0.34 -17.40
N LEU A 71 -11.89 1.40 -16.60
CA LEU A 71 -11.79 1.34 -15.15
C LEU A 71 -12.87 0.43 -14.54
N VAL A 72 -14.12 0.54 -14.97
CA VAL A 72 -15.20 -0.35 -14.49
C VAL A 72 -14.88 -1.81 -14.82
N CYS A 73 -14.47 -2.10 -16.05
CA CYS A 73 -14.03 -3.44 -16.44
C CYS A 73 -12.85 -3.93 -15.58
N LEU A 74 -11.87 -3.07 -15.35
CA LEU A 74 -10.70 -3.35 -14.51
C LEU A 74 -11.12 -3.77 -13.10
N PHE A 75 -11.99 -2.98 -12.45
CA PHE A 75 -12.46 -3.22 -11.09
C PHE A 75 -13.41 -4.43 -10.97
N MET A 76 -14.16 -4.76 -12.02
CA MET A 76 -15.01 -5.96 -12.07
C MET A 76 -14.20 -7.26 -12.17
N VAL A 77 -13.06 -7.22 -12.86
CA VAL A 77 -12.18 -8.38 -13.04
C VAL A 77 -11.36 -8.69 -11.77
N GLN A 78 -11.21 -7.74 -10.84
CA GLN A 78 -10.41 -7.90 -9.60
C GLN A 78 -10.79 -9.13 -8.77
N ARG A 79 -12.07 -9.49 -8.76
CA ARG A 79 -12.58 -10.67 -8.02
C ARG A 79 -11.95 -11.99 -8.44
N PHE A 80 -11.38 -12.07 -9.65
CA PHE A 80 -10.75 -13.27 -10.16
C PHE A 80 -9.31 -13.46 -9.66
N GLY A 81 -8.77 -12.45 -8.96
CA GLY A 81 -7.45 -12.49 -8.34
C GLY A 81 -6.30 -12.34 -9.31
N THR A 82 -5.14 -11.93 -8.78
CA THR A 82 -3.91 -11.74 -9.56
C THR A 82 -3.25 -13.04 -10.00
N ASP A 83 -3.52 -14.17 -9.34
CA ASP A 83 -2.95 -15.48 -9.71
C ASP A 83 -3.33 -15.91 -11.13
N LYS A 84 -4.62 -15.79 -11.47
CA LYS A 84 -5.14 -16.25 -12.77
C LYS A 84 -4.74 -15.33 -13.91
N VAL A 85 -4.56 -14.03 -13.63
CA VAL A 85 -4.30 -13.01 -14.66
C VAL A 85 -2.80 -12.71 -14.80
N GLY A 86 -2.01 -12.94 -13.74
CA GLY A 86 -0.59 -12.62 -13.65
C GLY A 86 0.29 -13.32 -14.69
N TYR A 87 -0.06 -14.54 -15.12
CA TYR A 87 0.65 -15.25 -16.20
C TYR A 87 0.62 -14.49 -17.54
N SER A 88 -0.45 -13.74 -17.81
CA SER A 88 -0.57 -12.94 -19.03
C SER A 88 0.12 -11.58 -18.91
N PHE A 89 0.37 -11.10 -17.69
CA PHE A 89 0.93 -9.76 -17.46
C PHE A 89 2.42 -9.68 -17.81
N ALA A 90 3.20 -10.70 -17.46
CA ALA A 90 4.64 -10.67 -17.70
C ALA A 90 5.00 -10.54 -19.20
N PRO A 91 4.40 -11.31 -20.14
CA PRO A 91 4.65 -11.12 -21.57
C PRO A 91 4.29 -9.73 -22.07
N ILE A 92 3.14 -9.18 -21.66
CA ILE A 92 2.67 -7.85 -22.07
C ILE A 92 3.66 -6.76 -21.62
N ILE A 93 4.11 -6.83 -20.36
CA ILE A 93 5.06 -5.85 -19.81
C ILE A 93 6.44 -5.98 -20.46
N CYS A 94 6.90 -7.20 -20.76
CA CYS A 94 8.14 -7.39 -21.53
C CYS A 94 8.03 -6.74 -22.92
N VAL A 95 6.92 -6.96 -23.64
CA VAL A 95 6.67 -6.33 -24.95
C VAL A 95 6.63 -4.81 -24.82
N TRP A 96 5.95 -4.26 -23.80
CA TRP A 96 5.93 -2.83 -23.52
C TRP A 96 7.33 -2.26 -23.34
N PHE A 97 8.15 -2.84 -22.47
CA PHE A 97 9.51 -2.35 -22.22
C PHE A 97 10.42 -2.51 -23.44
N SER A 98 10.29 -3.60 -24.19
CA SER A 98 11.03 -3.78 -25.45
C SER A 98 10.64 -2.75 -26.52
N LEU A 99 9.34 -2.43 -26.65
CA LEU A 99 8.86 -1.44 -27.61
C LEU A 99 9.33 -0.02 -27.26
N ILE A 100 9.19 0.43 -26.00
CA ILE A 100 9.66 1.77 -25.62
C ILE A 100 11.18 1.88 -25.74
N ALA A 101 11.92 0.82 -25.42
CA ALA A 101 13.37 0.81 -25.57
C ALA A 101 13.78 0.86 -27.05
N GLY A 102 13.14 0.06 -27.91
CA GLY A 102 13.39 0.02 -29.35
C GLY A 102 13.07 1.34 -30.05
N ILE A 103 11.91 1.94 -29.74
CA ILE A 103 11.52 3.27 -30.24
C ILE A 103 12.47 4.34 -29.71
N GLY A 104 12.87 4.25 -28.44
CA GLY A 104 13.85 5.15 -27.83
C GLY A 104 15.19 5.14 -28.58
N VAL A 105 15.73 3.95 -28.87
CA VAL A 105 16.96 3.78 -29.66
C VAL A 105 16.79 4.30 -31.09
N HIS A 106 15.67 3.99 -31.74
CA HIS A 106 15.37 4.49 -33.09
C HIS A 106 15.37 6.02 -33.15
N ASN A 107 14.68 6.67 -32.21
CA ASN A 107 14.59 8.12 -32.15
C ASN A 107 15.94 8.77 -31.81
N PHE A 108 16.70 8.16 -30.90
CA PHE A 108 18.04 8.62 -30.57
C PHE A 108 18.96 8.67 -31.79
N ILE A 109 18.95 7.64 -32.63
CA ILE A 109 19.79 7.56 -33.84
C ILE A 109 19.27 8.52 -34.93
N LYS A 110 17.95 8.59 -35.12
CA LYS A 110 17.33 9.33 -36.23
C LYS A 110 17.35 10.86 -36.03
N TYR A 111 17.11 11.35 -34.82
CA TYR A 111 16.89 12.78 -34.60
C TYR A 111 18.19 13.52 -34.20
N ASP A 112 18.74 13.28 -33.02
CA ASP A 112 19.98 13.89 -32.53
C ASP A 112 20.65 13.03 -31.43
N PRO A 113 21.73 12.30 -31.74
CA PRO A 113 22.50 11.54 -30.74
C PRO A 113 23.23 12.42 -29.71
N SER A 114 23.38 13.72 -29.95
CA SER A 114 24.08 14.64 -29.04
C SER A 114 23.40 14.78 -27.68
N VAL A 115 22.14 14.36 -27.55
CA VAL A 115 21.38 14.36 -26.30
C VAL A 115 22.07 13.56 -25.19
N ILE A 116 22.92 12.58 -25.53
CA ILE A 116 23.72 11.83 -24.54
C ILE A 116 24.59 12.74 -23.66
N LYS A 117 24.97 13.93 -24.16
CA LYS A 117 25.70 14.94 -23.38
C LYS A 117 24.94 15.36 -22.12
N ALA A 118 23.61 15.25 -22.10
CA ALA A 118 22.76 15.59 -20.95
C ALA A 118 23.03 14.73 -19.71
N ILE A 119 23.72 13.59 -19.85
CA ILE A 119 24.17 12.76 -18.71
C ILE A 119 25.22 13.52 -17.87
N ASN A 120 25.95 14.46 -18.46
CA ASN A 120 26.93 15.25 -17.71
C ASN A 120 26.22 16.23 -16.74
N PRO A 121 26.48 16.14 -15.42
CA PRO A 121 25.83 16.96 -14.40
C PRO A 121 26.09 18.47 -14.57
N LYS A 122 27.08 18.87 -15.37
CA LYS A 122 27.26 20.29 -15.74
C LYS A 122 26.00 20.89 -16.37
N TYR A 123 25.27 20.14 -17.19
CA TYR A 123 24.09 20.66 -17.89
C TYR A 123 22.93 21.00 -16.96
N ILE A 124 22.75 20.24 -15.87
CA ILE A 124 21.72 20.59 -14.88
C ILE A 124 22.12 21.87 -14.15
N LEU A 125 23.39 22.04 -13.78
CA LEU A 125 23.88 23.29 -13.16
C LEU A 125 23.71 24.50 -14.09
N ASP A 126 24.06 24.34 -15.37
CA ASP A 126 23.90 25.40 -16.38
C ASP A 126 22.42 25.69 -16.68
N TYR A 127 21.53 24.70 -16.57
CA TYR A 127 20.08 24.88 -16.67
C TYR A 127 19.54 25.72 -15.52
N PHE A 128 19.92 25.40 -14.27
CA PHE A 128 19.52 26.16 -13.09
C PHE A 128 20.06 27.59 -13.10
N ARG A 129 21.31 27.79 -13.54
CA ARG A 129 21.90 29.15 -13.68
C ARG A 129 21.15 30.02 -14.67
N ARG A 130 20.68 29.45 -15.79
CA ARG A 130 19.96 30.19 -16.84
C ARG A 130 18.51 30.48 -16.48
N ASN A 131 17.80 29.47 -15.96
CA ASN A 131 16.35 29.50 -15.84
C ASN A 131 15.85 29.80 -14.43
N LYS A 132 16.72 29.74 -13.40
CA LYS A 132 16.42 30.08 -12.00
C LYS A 132 15.09 29.47 -11.53
N ASP A 133 14.06 30.28 -11.31
CA ASP A 133 12.74 29.87 -10.81
C ASP A 133 12.02 28.92 -11.78
N GLN A 134 12.21 29.08 -13.09
CA GLN A 134 11.62 28.16 -14.09
C GLN A 134 12.26 26.77 -14.03
N ALA A 135 13.56 26.69 -13.68
CA ALA A 135 14.21 25.40 -13.46
C ALA A 135 13.66 24.72 -12.19
N TRP A 136 13.37 25.49 -11.15
CA TRP A 136 12.70 25.01 -9.96
C TRP A 136 11.31 24.44 -10.25
N ILE A 137 10.49 25.14 -11.02
CA ILE A 137 9.15 24.69 -11.45
C ILE A 137 9.23 23.40 -12.27
N SER A 138 10.27 23.26 -13.10
CA SER A 138 10.50 22.09 -13.96
C SER A 138 10.73 20.81 -13.15
N LEU A 139 11.43 20.88 -12.01
CA LEU A 139 11.66 19.72 -11.15
C LEU A 139 10.36 19.04 -10.71
N GLY A 140 9.32 19.83 -10.41
CA GLY A 140 8.02 19.33 -9.98
C GLY A 140 7.23 18.62 -11.09
N GLY A 141 7.62 18.80 -12.35
CA GLY A 141 7.13 17.98 -13.46
C GLY A 141 7.87 16.64 -13.56
N VAL A 142 9.19 16.65 -13.33
CA VAL A 142 10.06 15.46 -13.43
C VAL A 142 9.72 14.40 -12.37
N VAL A 143 9.19 14.81 -11.21
CA VAL A 143 8.74 13.91 -10.15
C VAL A 143 7.83 12.79 -10.65
N LEU A 144 6.93 13.09 -11.60
CA LEU A 144 5.99 12.11 -12.17
C LEU A 144 6.67 10.97 -12.93
N ALA A 145 7.97 11.09 -13.25
CA ALA A 145 8.75 10.02 -13.85
C ALA A 145 9.25 8.97 -12.84
N ILE A 146 9.24 9.28 -11.54
CA ILE A 146 9.73 8.43 -10.45
C ILE A 146 8.58 7.73 -9.73
N THR A 147 7.34 8.18 -9.94
CA THR A 147 6.13 7.56 -9.40
C THR A 147 6.01 6.12 -9.88
N GLY A 148 5.62 5.22 -8.98
CA GLY A 148 5.62 3.78 -9.15
C GLY A 148 6.75 3.08 -8.38
N THR A 149 7.76 3.80 -7.90
CA THR A 149 8.81 3.21 -7.04
C THR A 149 8.30 2.90 -5.63
N GLU A 150 7.31 3.65 -5.17
CA GLU A 150 6.56 3.40 -3.94
C GLU A 150 5.78 2.08 -3.99
N ALA A 151 5.27 1.70 -5.17
CA ALA A 151 4.59 0.43 -5.40
C ALA A 151 5.55 -0.76 -5.19
N LEU A 152 6.82 -0.61 -5.58
CA LEU A 152 7.85 -1.64 -5.37
C LEU A 152 8.02 -1.98 -3.89
N PHE A 153 7.87 -0.99 -3.01
CA PHE A 153 7.96 -1.20 -1.55
C PHE A 153 6.70 -1.88 -0.98
N ALA A 154 5.51 -1.51 -1.46
CA ALA A 154 4.27 -2.20 -1.11
C ALA A 154 4.33 -3.69 -1.50
N ASP A 155 4.96 -3.97 -2.65
CA ASP A 155 5.08 -5.30 -3.24
C ASP A 155 6.20 -6.17 -2.64
N VAL A 156 7.04 -5.66 -1.74
CA VAL A 156 7.98 -6.48 -0.93
C VAL A 156 7.22 -7.49 -0.05
N GLY A 157 5.94 -7.26 0.21
CA GLY A 157 5.05 -8.24 0.83
C GLY A 157 4.88 -9.52 0.00
N HIS A 158 4.91 -9.39 -1.34
CA HIS A 158 4.58 -10.44 -2.31
C HIS A 158 5.81 -11.05 -2.98
N PHE A 159 6.77 -10.20 -3.36
CA PHE A 159 7.94 -10.60 -4.15
C PHE A 159 9.23 -10.59 -3.35
N SER A 160 10.19 -11.39 -3.80
CA SER A 160 11.53 -11.38 -3.21
C SER A 160 12.28 -10.10 -3.58
N VAL A 161 13.07 -9.57 -2.65
CA VAL A 161 13.92 -8.39 -2.88
C VAL A 161 14.83 -8.57 -4.11
N ARG A 162 15.39 -9.77 -4.29
CA ARG A 162 16.28 -10.08 -5.42
C ARG A 162 15.54 -10.03 -6.76
N SER A 163 14.29 -10.51 -6.82
CA SER A 163 13.46 -10.44 -8.02
C SER A 163 13.20 -9.01 -8.44
N ILE A 164 12.85 -8.14 -7.47
CA ILE A 164 12.62 -6.71 -7.71
C ILE A 164 13.89 -6.04 -8.23
N GLN A 165 15.03 -6.28 -7.57
CA GLN A 165 16.32 -5.70 -7.98
C GLN A 165 16.73 -6.10 -9.39
N ILE A 166 16.59 -7.39 -9.75
CA ILE A 166 16.91 -7.86 -11.11
C ILE A 166 15.98 -7.18 -12.11
N SER A 167 14.66 -7.25 -11.94
CA SER A 167 13.69 -6.66 -12.88
C SER A 167 13.87 -5.15 -13.06
N MET A 168 14.13 -4.43 -11.96
CA MET A 168 14.33 -2.99 -11.99
C MET A 168 15.62 -2.61 -12.72
N CYS A 169 16.75 -3.25 -12.35
CA CYS A 169 18.06 -2.88 -12.89
C CYS A 169 18.30 -3.41 -14.32
N SER A 170 17.73 -4.55 -14.72
CA SER A 170 18.00 -5.15 -16.03
C SER A 170 16.98 -4.80 -17.10
N VAL A 171 15.72 -4.54 -16.74
CA VAL A 171 14.64 -4.29 -17.72
C VAL A 171 14.09 -2.87 -17.59
N THR A 172 13.52 -2.55 -16.44
CA THR A 172 12.71 -1.32 -16.28
C THR A 172 13.56 -0.07 -16.41
N TYR A 173 14.64 0.04 -15.62
CA TYR A 173 15.47 1.24 -15.60
C TYR A 173 16.18 1.51 -16.94
N PRO A 174 16.84 0.51 -17.59
CA PRO A 174 17.41 0.72 -18.92
C PRO A 174 16.39 1.13 -19.99
N ALA A 175 15.21 0.49 -20.00
CA ALA A 175 14.17 0.80 -20.98
C ALA A 175 13.64 2.25 -20.82
N LEU A 176 13.44 2.71 -19.58
CA LEU A 176 13.02 4.09 -19.31
C LEU A 176 14.08 5.13 -19.72
N ILE A 177 15.36 4.87 -19.42
CA ILE A 177 16.47 5.74 -19.84
C ILE A 177 16.48 5.88 -21.38
N LEU A 178 16.36 4.76 -22.10
CA LEU A 178 16.32 4.75 -23.56
C LEU A 178 15.10 5.49 -24.10
N ALA A 179 13.92 5.27 -23.51
CA ALA A 179 12.68 5.93 -23.91
C ALA A 179 12.78 7.46 -23.73
N TYR A 180 13.21 7.94 -22.56
CA TYR A 180 13.34 9.37 -22.30
C TYR A 180 14.44 10.03 -23.15
N THR A 181 15.57 9.36 -23.35
CA THR A 181 16.65 9.87 -24.21
C THR A 181 16.18 9.97 -25.67
N GLY A 182 15.43 8.98 -26.15
CA GLY A 182 14.83 9.01 -27.49
C GLY A 182 13.80 10.12 -27.66
N GLN A 183 12.93 10.33 -26.67
CA GLN A 183 11.96 11.45 -26.68
C GLN A 183 12.67 12.82 -26.65
N ALA A 184 13.71 12.97 -25.84
CA ALA A 184 14.51 14.20 -25.82
C ALA A 184 15.21 14.45 -27.17
N SER A 185 15.67 13.40 -27.84
CA SER A 185 16.23 13.46 -29.19
C SER A 185 15.20 13.93 -30.22
N PHE A 186 13.98 13.39 -30.16
CA PHE A 186 12.86 13.82 -31.00
C PHE A 186 12.51 15.30 -30.78
N LEU A 187 12.42 15.74 -29.52
CA LEU A 187 12.06 17.10 -29.16
C LEU A 187 13.06 18.13 -29.65
N ARG A 188 14.36 17.81 -29.74
CA ARG A 188 15.38 18.73 -30.29
C ARG A 188 15.08 19.24 -31.68
N LYS A 189 14.39 18.45 -32.51
CA LYS A 189 13.92 18.85 -33.84
C LYS A 189 12.46 19.31 -33.85
N ASN A 190 11.66 18.90 -32.85
CA ASN A 190 10.22 19.15 -32.78
C ASN A 190 9.81 19.80 -31.45
N ASN A 191 10.38 20.97 -31.12
CA ASN A 191 10.19 21.65 -29.84
C ASN A 191 8.71 21.99 -29.49
N HIS A 192 7.82 22.03 -30.47
CA HIS A 192 6.41 22.39 -30.28
C HIS A 192 5.51 21.21 -29.88
N LEU A 193 6.01 19.97 -29.92
CA LEU A 193 5.22 18.74 -29.68
C LEU A 193 5.39 18.17 -28.27
N VAL A 194 5.59 19.02 -27.26
CA VAL A 194 5.91 18.58 -25.88
C VAL A 194 4.78 17.78 -25.23
N SER A 195 3.52 18.20 -25.40
CA SER A 195 2.34 17.55 -24.78
C SER A 195 2.15 16.10 -25.23
N ASP A 196 2.38 15.85 -26.52
CA ASP A 196 2.03 14.58 -27.18
C ASP A 196 3.27 13.83 -27.64
N THR A 197 4.43 14.16 -27.05
CA THR A 197 5.77 13.65 -27.42
C THR A 197 5.78 12.13 -27.54
N PHE A 198 5.19 11.45 -26.55
CA PHE A 198 5.21 9.99 -26.51
C PHE A 198 4.64 9.39 -27.80
N TYR A 199 3.38 9.73 -28.14
CA TYR A 199 2.69 9.18 -29.30
C TYR A 199 3.23 9.72 -30.62
N LYS A 200 3.59 11.01 -30.69
CA LYS A 200 4.16 11.64 -31.90
C LYS A 200 5.56 11.14 -32.25
N SER A 201 6.30 10.63 -31.26
CA SER A 201 7.63 10.09 -31.48
C SER A 201 7.63 8.66 -32.03
N ILE A 202 6.48 7.99 -32.10
CA ILE A 202 6.35 6.61 -32.57
C ILE A 202 6.32 6.60 -34.11
N PRO A 203 7.08 5.70 -34.78
CA PRO A 203 6.96 5.50 -36.23
C PRO A 203 5.54 5.04 -36.63
N ASP A 204 4.99 5.58 -37.72
CA ASP A 204 3.59 5.33 -38.14
C ASP A 204 3.17 3.85 -38.16
N PRO A 205 3.98 2.89 -38.67
CA PRO A 205 3.59 1.47 -38.70
C PRO A 205 3.46 0.83 -37.31
N LEU A 206 4.16 1.37 -36.31
CA LEU A 206 4.18 0.86 -34.94
C LEU A 206 3.19 1.56 -34.02
N TYR A 207 2.52 2.61 -34.49
CA TYR A 207 1.61 3.41 -33.69
C TYR A 207 0.49 2.58 -33.05
N TRP A 208 -0.28 1.84 -33.86
CA TRP A 208 -1.41 1.04 -33.38
C TRP A 208 -0.99 -0.11 -32.47
N PRO A 209 0.03 -0.93 -32.81
CA PRO A 209 0.58 -1.91 -31.89
C PRO A 209 0.99 -1.30 -30.55
N MET A 210 1.70 -0.16 -30.60
CA MET A 210 2.18 0.53 -29.40
C MET A 210 1.04 1.07 -28.55
N PHE A 211 0.00 1.62 -29.16
CA PHE A 211 -1.21 2.10 -28.48
C PHE A 211 -1.92 0.97 -27.72
N ILE A 212 -2.13 -0.18 -28.36
CA ILE A 212 -2.77 -1.34 -27.71
C ILE A 212 -1.94 -1.81 -26.51
N VAL A 213 -0.62 -1.94 -26.69
CA VAL A 213 0.28 -2.35 -25.60
C VAL A 213 0.32 -1.30 -24.48
N ALA A 214 0.24 0.00 -24.80
CA ALA A 214 0.16 1.07 -23.81
C ALA A 214 -1.09 0.95 -22.93
N VAL A 215 -2.25 0.72 -23.55
CA VAL A 215 -3.50 0.51 -22.82
C VAL A 215 -3.41 -0.74 -21.93
N LEU A 216 -2.90 -1.85 -22.45
CA LEU A 216 -2.71 -3.07 -21.66
C LEU A 216 -1.71 -2.87 -20.50
N ALA A 217 -0.59 -2.19 -20.74
CA ALA A 217 0.39 -1.87 -19.70
C ALA A 217 -0.23 -0.96 -18.61
N SER A 218 -1.05 0.02 -18.99
CA SER A 218 -1.75 0.90 -18.05
C SER A 218 -2.74 0.16 -17.16
N ILE A 219 -3.46 -0.82 -17.71
CA ILE A 219 -4.34 -1.73 -16.99
C ILE A 219 -3.53 -2.53 -15.97
N ILE A 220 -2.39 -3.10 -16.37
CA ILE A 220 -1.52 -3.88 -15.48
C ILE A 220 -0.92 -3.01 -14.35
N ALA A 221 -0.46 -1.80 -14.66
CA ALA A 221 0.04 -0.87 -13.64
C ALA A 221 -1.06 -0.51 -12.61
N SER A 222 -2.28 -0.29 -13.10
CA SER A 222 -3.44 -0.03 -12.24
C SER A 222 -3.77 -1.23 -11.33
N GLN A 223 -3.67 -2.46 -11.85
CA GLN A 223 -3.87 -3.70 -11.08
C GLN A 223 -2.88 -3.82 -9.91
N ALA A 224 -1.60 -3.51 -10.16
CA ALA A 224 -0.56 -3.58 -9.14
C ALA A 224 -0.87 -2.64 -7.96
N MET A 225 -1.27 -1.40 -8.23
CA MET A 225 -1.62 -0.43 -7.18
C MET A 225 -2.88 -0.79 -6.40
N ILE A 226 -3.90 -1.32 -7.08
CA ILE A 226 -5.12 -1.82 -6.41
C ILE A 226 -4.77 -2.97 -5.46
N SER A 227 -3.93 -3.90 -5.90
CA SER A 227 -3.46 -5.04 -5.09
C SER A 227 -2.59 -4.60 -3.90
N GLY A 228 -1.71 -3.61 -4.13
CA GLY A 228 -0.92 -2.98 -3.07
C GLY A 228 -1.82 -2.33 -2.00
N THR A 229 -2.89 -1.67 -2.42
CA THR A 229 -3.88 -1.08 -1.51
C THR A 229 -4.58 -2.14 -0.66
N PHE A 230 -5.01 -3.26 -1.23
CA PHE A 230 -5.60 -4.36 -0.46
C PHE A 230 -4.63 -4.93 0.59
N SER A 231 -3.35 -5.03 0.23
CA SER A 231 -2.29 -5.50 1.15
C SER A 231 -2.09 -4.55 2.32
N ILE A 232 -2.09 -3.24 2.07
CA ILE A 232 -1.98 -2.20 3.09
C ILE A 232 -3.20 -2.20 4.04
N ILE A 233 -4.41 -2.38 3.50
CA ILE A 233 -5.62 -2.52 4.31
C ILE A 233 -5.55 -3.77 5.19
N GLN A 234 -5.12 -4.91 4.66
CA GLN A 234 -4.92 -6.14 5.45
C GLN A 234 -3.92 -5.92 6.59
N GLN A 235 -2.79 -5.26 6.33
CA GLN A 235 -1.81 -4.93 7.36
C GLN A 235 -2.40 -3.98 8.41
N SER A 236 -3.15 -2.96 7.98
CA SER A 236 -3.82 -2.00 8.87
C SER A 236 -4.87 -2.65 9.77
N LEU A 237 -5.62 -3.63 9.26
CA LEU A 237 -6.55 -4.46 10.04
C LEU A 237 -5.84 -5.26 11.13
N SER A 238 -4.70 -5.86 10.79
CA SER A 238 -3.90 -6.66 11.74
C SER A 238 -3.38 -5.83 12.92
N LEU A 239 -3.18 -4.53 12.70
CA LEU A 239 -2.73 -3.56 13.68
C LEU A 239 -3.89 -2.87 14.43
N GLY A 240 -5.15 -3.18 14.10
CA GLY A 240 -6.32 -2.53 14.71
C GLY A 240 -6.51 -1.08 14.28
N CYS A 241 -5.93 -0.67 13.15
CA CYS A 241 -5.97 0.71 12.63
C CYS A 241 -7.04 0.92 11.56
N PHE A 242 -7.81 -0.10 11.18
CA PHE A 242 -8.82 -0.01 10.12
C PHE A 242 -10.12 -0.74 10.50
N PRO A 243 -11.30 -0.26 10.07
CA PRO A 243 -12.59 -0.94 10.23
C PRO A 243 -12.56 -2.38 9.73
N ARG A 244 -13.23 -3.30 10.42
CA ARG A 244 -13.29 -4.72 10.00
C ARG A 244 -13.96 -4.82 8.63
N VAL A 245 -13.20 -5.27 7.63
CA VAL A 245 -13.68 -5.54 6.26
C VAL A 245 -13.48 -7.01 5.92
N LYS A 246 -14.30 -7.53 5.00
CA LYS A 246 -14.16 -8.92 4.53
C LYS A 246 -12.89 -9.09 3.68
N ILE A 247 -12.01 -9.99 4.12
CA ILE A 247 -10.79 -10.36 3.40
C ILE A 247 -11.03 -11.69 2.68
N VAL A 248 -10.86 -11.71 1.36
CA VAL A 248 -10.94 -12.95 0.56
C VAL A 248 -9.55 -13.24 -0.01
N HIS A 249 -8.98 -14.38 0.35
CA HIS A 249 -7.72 -14.83 -0.22
C HIS A 249 -7.97 -15.44 -1.61
N THR A 250 -7.33 -14.89 -2.66
CA THR A 250 -7.59 -15.31 -4.04
C THR A 250 -6.69 -16.44 -4.52
N SER A 251 -5.52 -16.64 -3.88
CA SER A 251 -4.61 -17.74 -4.20
C SER A 251 -4.38 -18.63 -2.98
N THR A 252 -4.43 -19.94 -3.20
CA THR A 252 -4.07 -20.95 -2.19
C THR A 252 -2.56 -21.02 -1.97
N LYS A 253 -1.76 -20.57 -2.96
CA LYS A 253 -0.29 -20.65 -2.97
C LYS A 253 0.39 -19.36 -2.51
N TYR A 254 -0.19 -18.20 -2.84
CA TYR A 254 0.39 -16.88 -2.54
C TYR A 254 -0.49 -16.07 -1.58
N GLN A 255 -0.14 -16.11 -0.29
CA GLN A 255 -0.91 -15.52 0.82
C GLN A 255 -1.18 -14.01 0.69
N GLY A 256 -0.26 -13.29 0.04
CA GLY A 256 -0.41 -11.86 -0.13
C GLY A 256 -1.41 -11.46 -1.23
N GLN A 257 -1.86 -12.40 -2.07
CA GLN A 257 -2.91 -12.10 -3.03
C GLN A 257 -4.27 -12.06 -2.31
N VAL A 258 -4.68 -10.85 -1.99
CA VAL A 258 -5.87 -10.54 -1.20
C VAL A 258 -6.83 -9.72 -2.04
N TYR A 259 -8.10 -10.09 -2.01
CA TYR A 259 -9.20 -9.33 -2.55
C TYR A 259 -10.10 -8.84 -1.42
N VAL A 260 -10.35 -7.53 -1.37
CA VAL A 260 -11.23 -6.90 -0.39
C VAL A 260 -12.41 -6.28 -1.14
N PRO A 261 -13.59 -6.93 -1.20
CA PRO A 261 -14.70 -6.49 -2.05
C PRO A 261 -15.16 -5.06 -1.75
N GLU A 262 -15.30 -4.71 -0.48
CA GLU A 262 -15.78 -3.39 -0.05
C GLU A 262 -14.83 -2.27 -0.49
N ILE A 263 -13.52 -2.48 -0.31
CA ILE A 263 -12.49 -1.53 -0.73
C ILE A 263 -12.41 -1.46 -2.25
N ASN A 264 -12.60 -2.57 -2.96
CA ASN A 264 -12.64 -2.60 -4.41
C ASN A 264 -13.72 -1.67 -4.98
N TYR A 265 -14.95 -1.75 -4.45
CA TYR A 265 -16.03 -0.86 -4.88
C TYR A 265 -15.79 0.59 -4.49
N LEU A 266 -15.23 0.84 -3.30
CA LEU A 266 -14.88 2.19 -2.85
C LEU A 266 -13.79 2.82 -3.73
N LEU A 267 -12.73 2.08 -4.06
CA LEU A 267 -11.68 2.51 -4.98
C LEU A 267 -12.25 2.74 -6.38
N MET A 268 -13.11 1.84 -6.87
CA MET A 268 -13.77 1.99 -8.18
C MET A 268 -14.55 3.30 -8.27
N LEU A 269 -15.42 3.57 -7.28
CA LEU A 269 -16.20 4.81 -7.24
C LEU A 269 -15.30 6.04 -7.14
N ALA A 270 -14.28 6.00 -6.28
CA ALA A 270 -13.32 7.08 -6.15
C ALA A 270 -12.58 7.36 -7.47
N CYS A 271 -12.14 6.32 -8.19
CA CYS A 271 -11.50 6.45 -9.49
C CYS A 271 -12.43 7.08 -10.54
N ILE A 272 -13.71 6.67 -10.56
CA ILE A 272 -14.71 7.24 -11.46
C ILE A 272 -14.92 8.73 -11.16
N PHE A 273 -15.09 9.10 -9.89
CA PHE A 273 -15.27 10.50 -9.50
C PHE A 273 -14.04 11.37 -9.82
N VAL A 274 -12.83 10.87 -9.55
CA VAL A 274 -11.58 11.58 -9.89
C VAL A 274 -11.47 11.76 -11.41
N THR A 275 -11.73 10.71 -12.19
CA THR A 275 -11.65 10.78 -13.66
C THR A 275 -12.67 11.75 -14.24
N LEU A 276 -13.91 11.75 -13.73
CA LEU A 276 -14.97 12.68 -14.14
C LEU A 276 -14.69 14.14 -13.71
N GLY A 277 -14.15 14.33 -12.51
CA GLY A 277 -13.92 15.66 -11.93
C GLY A 277 -12.72 16.37 -12.57
N PHE A 278 -11.62 15.65 -12.78
CA PHE A 278 -10.40 16.25 -13.31
C PHE A 278 -10.33 16.27 -14.84
N ARG A 279 -10.83 15.22 -15.51
CA ARG A 279 -10.90 15.01 -16.97
C ARG A 279 -9.58 15.02 -17.75
N THR A 280 -8.55 15.75 -17.30
CA THR A 280 -7.26 15.86 -17.96
C THR A 280 -6.14 15.24 -17.15
N THR A 281 -5.19 14.61 -17.85
CA THR A 281 -3.98 14.01 -17.25
C THR A 281 -3.11 15.04 -16.54
N THR A 282 -3.07 16.28 -17.04
CA THR A 282 -2.28 17.37 -16.45
C THR A 282 -2.76 17.76 -15.05
N LYS A 283 -4.08 17.90 -14.87
CA LYS A 283 -4.64 18.26 -13.55
C LYS A 283 -4.51 17.11 -12.55
N ILE A 284 -4.76 15.86 -13.00
CA ILE A 284 -4.54 14.68 -12.16
C ILE A 284 -3.07 14.56 -11.78
N GLY A 285 -2.14 14.76 -12.72
CA GLY A 285 -0.70 14.70 -12.46
C GLY A 285 -0.22 15.74 -11.46
N ASN A 286 -0.77 16.95 -11.49
CA ASN A 286 -0.46 17.98 -10.50
C ASN A 286 -0.93 17.60 -9.08
N ALA A 287 -2.14 17.03 -8.98
CA ALA A 287 -2.66 16.50 -7.72
C ALA A 287 -1.77 15.36 -7.20
N TYR A 288 -1.47 14.42 -8.09
CA TYR A 288 -0.76 13.18 -7.80
C TYR A 288 0.68 13.41 -7.29
N GLY A 289 1.42 14.32 -7.93
CA GLY A 289 2.84 14.54 -7.62
C GLY A 289 3.11 15.01 -6.18
N ILE A 290 2.21 15.79 -5.57
CA ILE A 290 2.40 16.26 -4.18
C ILE A 290 2.28 15.09 -3.20
N ALA A 291 1.25 14.26 -3.34
CA ALA A 291 1.00 13.15 -2.43
C ALA A 291 2.15 12.14 -2.45
N VAL A 292 2.64 11.78 -3.64
CA VAL A 292 3.69 10.78 -3.78
C VAL A 292 5.02 11.26 -3.18
N VAL A 293 5.46 12.48 -3.47
CA VAL A 293 6.73 12.99 -2.92
C VAL A 293 6.65 13.15 -1.40
N PHE A 294 5.48 13.53 -0.88
CA PHE A 294 5.26 13.62 0.55
C PHE A 294 5.33 12.23 1.22
N VAL A 295 4.72 11.20 0.60
CA VAL A 295 4.86 9.80 1.05
C VAL A 295 6.31 9.35 1.01
N MET A 296 7.03 9.60 -0.10
CA MET A 296 8.46 9.24 -0.22
C MET A 296 9.28 9.86 0.92
N THR A 297 9.13 11.18 1.14
CA THR A 297 9.79 11.90 2.23
C THR A 297 9.49 11.28 3.60
N LEU A 298 8.23 10.92 3.84
CA LEU A 298 7.79 10.31 5.09
C LEU A 298 8.36 8.89 5.28
N THR A 299 8.36 8.07 4.23
CA THR A 299 8.95 6.72 4.27
C THR A 299 10.47 6.76 4.47
N SER A 300 11.17 7.69 3.82
CA SER A 300 12.60 7.94 4.01
C SER A 300 12.93 8.38 5.44
N ALA A 301 12.09 9.24 6.03
CA ALA A 301 12.22 9.62 7.44
C ALA A 301 12.02 8.42 8.39
N PHE A 302 11.07 7.53 8.11
CA PHE A 302 10.89 6.30 8.88
C PHE A 302 12.03 5.30 8.68
N LEU A 303 12.63 5.23 7.49
CA LEU A 303 13.79 4.37 7.25
C LEU A 303 14.97 4.76 8.15
N VAL A 304 15.17 6.05 8.42
CA VAL A 304 16.19 6.51 9.39
C VAL A 304 15.95 5.93 10.78
N LEU A 305 14.70 5.88 11.25
CA LEU A 305 14.36 5.26 12.54
C LEU A 305 14.67 3.75 12.53
N ILE A 306 14.35 3.06 11.44
CA ILE A 306 14.64 1.64 11.24
C ILE A 306 16.15 1.39 11.24
N MET A 307 16.95 2.20 10.52
CA MET A 307 18.41 2.10 10.50
C MET A 307 19.03 2.27 11.89
N ILE A 308 18.47 3.17 12.70
CA ILE A 308 18.94 3.42 14.07
C ILE A 308 18.56 2.28 15.02
N MET A 309 17.29 1.83 14.99
CA MET A 309 16.73 0.94 16.00
C MET A 309 16.86 -0.55 15.66
N ILE A 310 16.60 -0.91 14.41
CA ILE A 310 16.52 -2.31 13.95
C ILE A 310 17.86 -2.74 13.37
N TRP A 311 18.33 -2.07 12.32
CA TRP A 311 19.57 -2.46 11.62
C TRP A 311 20.84 -2.10 12.38
N LYS A 312 20.76 -1.17 13.34
CA LYS A 312 21.88 -0.71 14.17
C LYS A 312 23.09 -0.24 13.34
N THR A 313 22.82 0.39 12.19
CA THR A 313 23.83 0.80 11.19
C THR A 313 24.80 1.86 11.74
N HIS A 314 26.00 1.96 11.16
CA HIS A 314 26.99 2.97 11.53
C HIS A 314 26.44 4.40 11.42
N ILE A 315 26.79 5.29 12.37
CA ILE A 315 26.19 6.64 12.44
C ILE A 315 26.49 7.49 11.19
N LEU A 316 27.69 7.37 10.64
CA LEU A 316 28.09 8.11 9.45
C LEU A 316 27.24 7.72 8.24
N LEU A 317 26.85 6.45 8.11
CA LEU A 317 25.97 5.99 7.02
C LEU A 317 24.55 6.52 7.19
N ILE A 318 24.06 6.62 8.42
CA ILE A 318 22.74 7.20 8.71
C ILE A 318 22.73 8.69 8.37
N ILE A 319 23.77 9.42 8.78
CA ILE A 319 23.92 10.85 8.48
C ILE A 319 24.07 11.05 6.96
N ALA A 320 24.89 10.25 6.28
CA ALA A 320 25.07 10.32 4.84
C ALA A 320 23.75 10.05 4.10
N TYR A 321 22.99 9.02 4.50
CA TYR A 321 21.67 8.73 3.93
C TYR A 321 20.71 9.90 4.13
N ALA A 322 20.56 10.38 5.37
CA ALA A 322 19.63 11.45 5.70
C ALA A 322 20.00 12.77 4.98
N LEU A 323 21.29 13.07 4.85
CA LEU A 323 21.76 14.27 4.18
C LEU A 323 21.58 14.17 2.66
N ILE A 324 21.93 13.04 2.03
CA ILE A 324 21.88 12.92 0.58
C ILE A 324 20.43 12.72 0.11
N ILE A 325 19.77 11.65 0.58
CA ILE A 325 18.42 11.29 0.12
C ILE A 325 17.40 12.30 0.64
N GLY A 326 17.48 12.65 1.93
CA GLY A 326 16.55 13.61 2.52
C GLY A 326 16.62 14.99 1.87
N THR A 327 17.82 15.49 1.53
CA THR A 327 17.93 16.79 0.84
C THR A 327 17.34 16.74 -0.57
N ILE A 328 17.60 15.67 -1.33
CA ILE A 328 17.05 15.50 -2.69
C ILE A 328 15.52 15.46 -2.64
N GLU A 329 14.94 14.66 -1.75
CA GLU A 329 13.49 14.58 -1.59
C GLU A 329 12.88 15.90 -1.13
N LEU A 330 13.52 16.62 -0.20
CA LEU A 330 13.04 17.94 0.24
C LEU A 330 13.09 18.99 -0.89
N VAL A 331 14.10 18.92 -1.76
CA VAL A 331 14.17 19.77 -2.97
C VAL A 331 13.01 19.46 -3.91
N TYR A 332 12.71 18.18 -4.16
CA TYR A 332 11.55 17.80 -4.97
C TYR A 332 10.23 18.19 -4.31
N LEU A 333 10.09 18.00 -3.00
CA LEU A 333 8.90 18.35 -2.23
C LEU A 333 8.62 19.84 -2.34
N SER A 334 9.63 20.66 -2.08
CA SER A 334 9.50 22.12 -2.16
C SER A 334 9.25 22.59 -3.60
N SER A 335 9.71 21.85 -4.60
CA SER A 335 9.35 22.09 -6.01
C SER A 335 7.91 21.72 -6.36
N VAL A 336 7.30 20.69 -5.78
CA VAL A 336 5.89 20.34 -6.10
C VAL A 336 4.86 21.14 -5.29
N LEU A 337 5.25 21.76 -4.18
CA LEU A 337 4.32 22.51 -3.32
C LEU A 337 3.63 23.70 -4.01
N TYR A 338 4.21 24.31 -5.05
CA TYR A 338 3.51 25.37 -5.80
C TYR A 338 2.24 24.86 -6.52
N LYS A 339 2.15 23.54 -6.78
CA LYS A 339 0.99 22.92 -7.42
C LYS A 339 -0.19 22.71 -6.46
N PHE A 340 -0.05 23.12 -5.20
CA PHE A 340 -1.10 22.96 -4.19
C PHE A 340 -2.41 23.61 -4.65
N ASP A 341 -2.33 24.84 -5.16
CA ASP A 341 -3.49 25.59 -5.67
C ASP A 341 -4.03 25.05 -7.01
N GLN A 342 -3.25 24.21 -7.70
CA GLN A 342 -3.61 23.59 -8.98
C GLN A 342 -4.32 22.23 -8.81
N GLY A 343 -4.82 21.93 -7.62
CA GLY A 343 -5.49 20.66 -7.28
C GLY A 343 -4.65 19.70 -6.43
N GLY A 344 -3.42 20.09 -6.07
CA GLY A 344 -2.53 19.38 -5.15
C GLY A 344 -3.13 19.06 -3.77
N TYR A 345 -4.09 19.86 -3.33
CA TYR A 345 -4.76 19.66 -2.04
C TYR A 345 -5.70 18.45 -2.01
N LEU A 346 -6.21 17.99 -3.15
CA LEU A 346 -7.30 17.00 -3.18
C LEU A 346 -6.86 15.61 -2.67
N PRO A 347 -5.69 15.07 -3.05
CA PRO A 347 -5.20 13.81 -2.48
C PRO A 347 -4.87 13.91 -1.00
N LEU A 348 -4.41 15.08 -0.55
CA LEU A 348 -4.17 15.35 0.87
C LEU A 348 -5.48 15.39 1.66
N ALA A 349 -6.53 16.01 1.11
CA ALA A 349 -7.86 16.00 1.70
C ALA A 349 -8.44 14.58 1.79
N PHE A 350 -8.28 13.77 0.74
CA PHE A 350 -8.68 12.37 0.75
C PHE A 350 -7.91 11.57 1.82
N ALA A 351 -6.60 11.77 1.92
CA ALA A 351 -5.77 11.15 2.93
C ALA A 351 -6.18 11.57 4.36
N LEU A 352 -6.58 12.84 4.58
CA LEU A 352 -7.07 13.32 5.87
C LEU A 352 -8.39 12.64 6.29
N ILE A 353 -9.32 12.43 5.34
CA ILE A 353 -10.57 11.71 5.60
C ILE A 353 -10.28 10.28 6.02
N LEU A 354 -9.47 9.54 5.25
CA LEU A 354 -9.08 8.17 5.60
C LEU A 354 -8.33 8.11 6.93
N MET A 355 -7.42 9.05 7.17
CA MET A 355 -6.67 9.16 8.43
C MET A 355 -7.61 9.37 9.62
N THR A 356 -8.68 10.16 9.46
CA THR A 356 -9.69 10.35 10.51
C THR A 356 -10.44 9.06 10.80
N ILE A 357 -10.83 8.31 9.77
CA ILE A 357 -11.46 6.99 9.94
C ILE A 357 -10.51 6.03 10.68
N MET A 358 -9.24 5.95 10.27
CA MET A 358 -8.23 5.11 10.91
C MET A 358 -7.96 5.52 12.35
N TYR A 359 -7.89 6.82 12.62
CA TYR A 359 -7.64 7.37 13.94
C TYR A 359 -8.79 7.08 14.90
N VAL A 360 -10.04 7.40 14.50
CA VAL A 360 -11.24 7.13 15.31
C VAL A 360 -11.36 5.64 15.58
N TRP A 361 -11.12 4.80 14.58
CA TRP A 361 -11.18 3.35 14.76
C TRP A 361 -10.11 2.84 15.73
N ASN A 362 -8.86 3.31 15.60
CA ASN A 362 -7.77 2.94 16.50
C ASN A 362 -8.05 3.39 17.94
N ASP A 363 -8.54 4.62 18.12
CA ASP A 363 -8.89 5.14 19.45
C ASP A 363 -10.01 4.30 20.10
N VAL A 364 -11.08 4.00 19.37
CA VAL A 364 -12.17 3.13 19.86
C VAL A 364 -11.66 1.72 20.17
N TYR A 365 -10.85 1.15 19.29
CA TYR A 365 -10.25 -0.17 19.47
C TYR A 365 -9.38 -0.23 20.74
N ARG A 366 -8.55 0.79 20.97
CA ARG A 366 -7.71 0.88 22.17
C ARG A 366 -8.54 1.10 23.42
N ARG A 367 -9.53 1.98 23.39
CA ARG A 367 -10.42 2.22 24.54
C ARG A 367 -11.20 0.98 24.91
N LYS A 368 -11.74 0.25 23.93
CA LYS A 368 -12.39 -1.05 24.14
C LYS A 368 -11.43 -2.04 24.81
N TYR A 369 -10.21 -2.16 24.30
CA TYR A 369 -9.20 -3.06 24.88
C TYR A 369 -8.86 -2.70 26.35
N TYR A 370 -8.66 -1.42 26.65
CA TYR A 370 -8.40 -0.98 28.03
C TYR A 370 -9.61 -1.19 28.93
N PHE A 371 -10.83 -0.93 28.44
CA PHE A 371 -12.05 -1.22 29.17
C PHE A 371 -12.16 -2.71 29.53
N GLU A 372 -11.90 -3.61 28.59
CA GLU A 372 -11.88 -5.05 28.85
C GLU A 372 -10.78 -5.46 29.84
N LEU A 373 -9.62 -4.80 29.78
CA LEU A 373 -8.49 -5.08 30.67
C LEU A 373 -8.78 -4.66 32.12
N ASP A 374 -9.42 -3.51 32.32
CA ASP A 374 -9.77 -2.97 33.63
C ASP A 374 -10.95 -3.73 34.25
N HIS A 375 -11.88 -4.21 33.43
CA HIS A 375 -13.05 -5.00 33.86
C HIS A 375 -12.85 -6.51 33.72
N LYS A 376 -11.60 -6.97 33.61
CA LYS A 376 -11.31 -8.41 33.50
C LYS A 376 -11.77 -9.15 34.75
N ILE A 377 -12.32 -10.34 34.55
CA ILE A 377 -12.75 -11.20 35.65
C ILE A 377 -11.53 -11.97 36.17
N SER A 378 -11.36 -12.00 37.49
CA SER A 378 -10.31 -12.78 38.13
C SER A 378 -10.63 -14.28 38.03
N PRO A 379 -9.62 -15.16 38.00
CA PRO A 379 -9.85 -16.61 37.95
C PRO A 379 -10.71 -17.12 39.11
N GLU A 380 -10.56 -16.54 40.30
CA GLU A 380 -11.31 -16.89 41.51
C GLU A 380 -12.80 -16.58 41.35
N LYS A 381 -13.12 -15.41 40.79
CA LYS A 381 -14.51 -15.03 40.53
C LYS A 381 -15.17 -15.89 39.45
N VAL A 382 -14.38 -16.43 38.51
CA VAL A 382 -14.89 -17.43 37.57
C VAL A 382 -15.13 -18.77 38.24
N LYS A 383 -14.31 -19.15 39.22
CA LYS A 383 -14.59 -20.32 40.06
C LYS A 383 -15.93 -20.17 40.76
N GLU A 384 -16.15 -19.07 41.47
CA GLU A 384 -17.41 -18.78 42.16
C GLU A 384 -18.61 -18.91 41.21
N ILE A 385 -18.56 -18.25 40.05
CA ILE A 385 -19.60 -18.32 39.03
C ILE A 385 -19.85 -19.76 38.55
N VAL A 386 -18.78 -20.52 38.33
CA VAL A 386 -18.88 -21.88 37.79
C VAL A 386 -19.33 -22.88 38.85
N GLU A 387 -19.03 -22.65 40.12
CA GLU A 387 -19.50 -23.45 41.26
C GLU A 387 -20.97 -23.14 41.57
N ASP A 388 -21.38 -21.87 41.61
CA ASP A 388 -22.78 -21.48 41.77
C ASP A 388 -23.67 -22.12 40.69
N MET A 389 -23.20 -22.07 39.43
CA MET A 389 -23.87 -22.67 38.28
C MET A 389 -23.72 -24.20 38.20
N SER A 390 -22.77 -24.81 38.92
CA SER A 390 -22.64 -26.28 38.92
C SER A 390 -23.86 -26.98 39.55
N THR A 391 -24.60 -26.23 40.37
CA THR A 391 -25.91 -26.61 40.92
C THR A 391 -27.04 -26.56 39.88
N SER A 392 -26.86 -25.82 38.78
CA SER A 392 -27.87 -25.57 37.73
C SER A 392 -27.35 -26.01 36.35
N GLN A 393 -27.62 -27.26 35.98
CA GLN A 393 -27.57 -27.83 34.62
C GLN A 393 -26.36 -27.47 33.74
N ARG A 394 -25.31 -28.30 33.78
CA ARG A 394 -24.27 -28.30 32.74
C ARG A 394 -24.71 -29.07 31.50
N LEU A 395 -24.64 -28.42 30.35
CA LEU A 395 -24.84 -29.05 29.04
C LEU A 395 -23.58 -29.80 28.59
N PRO A 396 -23.69 -31.04 28.11
CA PRO A 396 -22.53 -31.74 27.53
C PRO A 396 -22.10 -31.01 26.25
N GLY A 397 -20.83 -30.59 26.18
CA GLY A 397 -20.29 -29.97 24.97
C GLY A 397 -19.16 -28.98 25.23
N LEU A 398 -18.69 -28.37 24.15
CA LEU A 398 -17.61 -27.40 24.13
C LEU A 398 -18.16 -26.01 23.81
N ALA A 399 -17.96 -25.04 24.70
CA ALA A 399 -18.22 -23.63 24.39
C ALA A 399 -16.90 -22.88 24.18
N ILE A 400 -16.83 -22.15 23.07
CA ILE A 400 -15.69 -21.32 22.70
C ILE A 400 -16.06 -19.86 22.86
N PHE A 401 -15.34 -19.16 23.74
CA PHE A 401 -15.49 -17.73 23.95
C PHE A 401 -14.29 -17.00 23.35
N TYR A 402 -14.54 -16.15 22.37
CA TYR A 402 -13.51 -15.30 21.82
C TYR A 402 -13.18 -14.14 22.77
N SER A 403 -11.89 -13.91 23.01
CA SER A 403 -11.37 -12.88 23.90
C SER A 403 -10.22 -12.14 23.22
N GLU A 404 -10.17 -10.81 23.37
CA GLU A 404 -9.02 -10.02 22.92
C GLU A 404 -7.92 -9.96 24.01
N LEU A 405 -8.23 -10.39 25.25
CA LEU A 405 -7.32 -10.39 26.39
C LEU A 405 -6.42 -11.63 26.38
N VAL A 406 -5.11 -11.43 26.58
CA VAL A 406 -4.13 -12.52 26.79
C VAL A 406 -4.21 -13.06 28.22
N HIS A 407 -4.54 -12.17 29.16
CA HIS A 407 -4.62 -12.46 30.59
C HIS A 407 -5.96 -11.98 31.15
N GLY A 408 -6.63 -12.87 31.88
CA GLY A 408 -7.96 -12.63 32.45
C GLY A 408 -9.06 -13.28 31.62
N ILE A 409 -10.30 -13.19 32.12
CA ILE A 409 -11.51 -13.63 31.43
C ILE A 409 -12.30 -12.37 31.04
N PRO A 410 -12.78 -12.27 29.79
CA PRO A 410 -13.40 -11.05 29.31
C PRO A 410 -14.71 -10.75 30.05
N PRO A 411 -15.06 -9.46 30.25
CA PRO A 411 -16.26 -9.06 30.98
C PRO A 411 -17.56 -9.56 30.31
N ILE A 412 -17.54 -9.82 29.00
CA ILE A 412 -18.68 -10.40 28.28
C ILE A 412 -19.13 -11.75 28.86
N PHE A 413 -18.22 -12.51 29.47
CA PHE A 413 -18.56 -13.78 30.11
C PHE A 413 -19.51 -13.57 31.30
N LYS A 414 -19.32 -12.50 32.08
CA LYS A 414 -20.25 -12.14 33.17
C LYS A 414 -21.65 -11.83 32.63
N HIS A 415 -21.73 -11.10 31.52
CA HIS A 415 -23.01 -10.83 30.86
C HIS A 415 -23.66 -12.09 30.29
N TYR A 416 -22.88 -13.02 29.74
CA TYR A 416 -23.39 -14.30 29.25
C TYR A 416 -24.02 -15.11 30.39
N VAL A 417 -23.28 -15.30 31.49
CA VAL A 417 -23.73 -16.04 32.68
C VAL A 417 -25.00 -15.43 33.28
N ALA A 418 -25.12 -14.09 33.29
CA ALA A 418 -26.31 -13.42 33.83
C ALA A 418 -27.58 -13.63 32.99
N ASN A 419 -27.45 -13.89 31.69
CA ASN A 419 -28.59 -14.02 30.77
C ASN A 419 -28.86 -15.46 30.33
N VAL A 420 -27.88 -16.35 30.45
CA VAL A 420 -27.97 -17.74 30.00
C VAL A 420 -27.85 -18.66 31.22
N PRO A 421 -28.91 -19.41 31.58
CA PRO A 421 -28.96 -20.21 32.80
C PRO A 421 -28.22 -21.55 32.70
N ALA A 422 -27.49 -21.81 31.61
CA ALA A 422 -26.79 -23.08 31.39
C ALA A 422 -25.37 -22.85 30.83
N LEU A 423 -24.42 -23.64 31.34
CA LEU A 423 -23.02 -23.62 30.90
C LEU A 423 -22.63 -24.96 30.29
N HIS A 424 -21.74 -24.94 29.30
CA HIS A 424 -21.20 -26.16 28.71
C HIS A 424 -20.17 -26.82 29.63
N SER A 425 -20.00 -28.14 29.50
CA SER A 425 -19.08 -28.93 30.33
C SER A 425 -17.62 -28.52 30.17
N VAL A 426 -17.21 -28.08 28.98
CA VAL A 426 -15.87 -27.54 28.70
C VAL A 426 -15.99 -26.12 28.15
N LEU A 427 -15.29 -25.19 28.80
CA LEU A 427 -15.21 -23.78 28.40
C LEU A 427 -13.81 -23.48 27.87
N VAL A 428 -13.68 -22.92 26.67
CA VAL A 428 -12.40 -22.52 26.09
C VAL A 428 -12.43 -21.03 25.73
N PHE A 429 -11.58 -20.25 26.39
CA PHE A 429 -11.34 -18.85 26.04
C PHE A 429 -10.23 -18.76 24.99
N VAL A 430 -10.58 -18.36 23.77
CA VAL A 430 -9.65 -18.30 22.64
C VAL A 430 -9.27 -16.85 22.37
N SER A 431 -7.96 -16.55 22.38
CA SER A 431 -7.43 -15.22 22.10
C SER A 431 -6.47 -15.25 20.90
N PHE A 432 -6.80 -14.48 19.87
CA PHE A 432 -5.95 -14.32 18.69
C PHE A 432 -4.94 -13.18 18.88
N LYS A 433 -3.66 -13.45 18.61
CA LYS A 433 -2.60 -12.44 18.67
C LYS A 433 -1.76 -12.48 17.40
N SER A 434 -1.68 -11.32 16.74
CA SER A 434 -0.75 -11.11 15.64
C SER A 434 0.62 -10.74 16.20
N LEU A 435 1.65 -11.47 15.82
CA LEU A 435 3.04 -11.23 16.20
C LEU A 435 3.80 -10.59 15.02
N PRO A 436 4.77 -9.70 15.29
CA PRO A 436 5.57 -9.05 14.26
C PRO A 436 6.69 -9.97 13.72
N ILE A 437 6.39 -11.26 13.53
CA ILE A 437 7.30 -12.27 12.97
C ILE A 437 6.66 -12.89 11.72
N SER A 438 7.49 -13.35 10.78
CA SER A 438 7.03 -13.82 9.46
C SER A 438 6.08 -15.01 9.58
N LYS A 439 6.52 -16.09 10.22
CA LYS A 439 5.71 -17.26 10.52
C LYS A 439 5.97 -17.70 11.96
N VAL A 440 4.91 -18.04 12.67
CA VAL A 440 5.01 -18.65 14.00
C VAL A 440 5.21 -20.16 13.80
N PRO A 441 6.20 -20.78 14.45
CA PRO A 441 6.36 -22.23 14.48
C PRO A 441 5.05 -22.93 14.91
N MET A 442 4.73 -24.10 14.34
CA MET A 442 3.44 -24.78 14.59
C MET A 442 3.26 -25.15 16.07
N ASP A 443 4.35 -25.49 16.75
CA ASP A 443 4.45 -25.79 18.19
C ASP A 443 4.17 -24.56 19.08
N GLU A 444 4.48 -23.36 18.61
CA GLU A 444 4.18 -22.11 19.34
C GLU A 444 2.88 -21.44 18.91
N ARG A 445 2.21 -21.97 17.88
CA ARG A 445 0.99 -21.38 17.31
C ARG A 445 -0.18 -21.46 18.26
N PHE A 446 -0.35 -22.59 18.95
CA PHE A 446 -1.44 -22.82 19.88
C PHE A 446 -0.92 -23.04 21.29
N LEU A 447 -1.11 -22.06 22.16
CA LEU A 447 -0.74 -22.15 23.57
C LEU A 447 -1.97 -22.42 24.42
N PHE A 448 -2.13 -23.67 24.84
CA PHE A 448 -3.16 -24.07 25.78
C PHE A 448 -2.67 -23.95 27.22
N ARG A 449 -3.49 -23.32 28.06
CA ARG A 449 -3.32 -23.32 29.52
C ARG A 449 -4.66 -23.54 30.19
N ARG A 450 -4.70 -24.39 31.20
CA ARG A 450 -5.86 -24.51 32.08
C ARG A 450 -5.92 -23.29 33.00
N VAL A 451 -7.10 -22.70 33.16
CA VAL A 451 -7.31 -21.61 34.12
C VAL A 451 -7.34 -22.23 35.53
N GLN A 452 -6.61 -21.64 36.48
CA GLN A 452 -6.61 -22.11 37.86
C GLN A 452 -7.86 -21.64 38.60
N PRO A 453 -8.39 -22.42 39.55
CA PRO A 453 -7.90 -23.74 40.01
C PRO A 453 -8.29 -24.92 39.10
N LYS A 454 -7.54 -26.02 39.22
CA LYS A 454 -7.58 -27.20 38.33
C LYS A 454 -8.89 -28.00 38.41
N ASP A 455 -9.82 -27.64 39.26
CA ASP A 455 -11.06 -28.40 39.47
C ASP A 455 -12.13 -28.03 38.43
N ILE A 456 -11.87 -27.00 37.61
CA ILE A 456 -12.78 -26.50 36.59
C ILE A 456 -12.28 -26.87 35.19
N HIS A 457 -13.16 -27.32 34.30
CA HIS A 457 -12.88 -27.58 32.88
C HIS A 457 -12.89 -26.28 32.06
N VAL A 458 -12.17 -25.27 32.54
CA VAL A 458 -11.96 -24.00 31.83
C VAL A 458 -10.53 -23.94 31.31
N TYR A 459 -10.42 -23.79 29.99
CA TYR A 459 -9.17 -23.70 29.26
C TYR A 459 -9.02 -22.33 28.62
N ARG A 460 -7.78 -21.91 28.43
CA ARG A 460 -7.40 -20.75 27.63
C ARG A 460 -6.54 -21.25 26.47
N CYS A 461 -6.86 -20.80 25.27
CA CYS A 461 -6.06 -20.99 24.08
C CYS A 461 -5.59 -19.62 23.59
N ILE A 462 -4.28 -19.42 23.47
CA ILE A 462 -3.73 -18.26 22.77
C ILE A 462 -3.28 -18.74 21.40
N VAL A 463 -3.91 -18.21 20.35
CA VAL A 463 -3.55 -18.49 18.96
C VAL A 463 -2.65 -17.36 18.47
N ARG A 464 -1.43 -17.71 18.09
CA ARG A 464 -0.41 -16.76 17.61
C ARG A 464 -0.27 -16.90 16.10
N TYR A 465 -0.41 -15.77 15.40
CA TYR A 465 -0.18 -15.69 13.96
C TYR A 465 0.91 -14.69 13.65
N GLY A 466 1.85 -15.09 12.81
CA GLY A 466 2.78 -14.19 12.13
C GLY A 466 2.09 -13.48 10.96
N TYR A 467 2.74 -12.45 10.42
CA TYR A 467 2.17 -11.66 9.32
C TYR A 467 2.12 -12.41 7.97
N LYS A 468 2.79 -13.57 7.83
CA LYS A 468 2.68 -14.48 6.66
C LYS A 468 1.98 -15.81 6.99
N ASP A 469 1.39 -15.95 8.18
CA ASP A 469 0.69 -17.18 8.55
C ASP A 469 -0.73 -17.22 7.98
N ALA A 470 -1.10 -18.36 7.39
CA ALA A 470 -2.43 -18.59 6.86
C ALA A 470 -3.45 -18.68 8.01
N ARG A 471 -4.48 -17.83 7.96
CA ARG A 471 -5.72 -18.05 8.72
C ARG A 471 -6.62 -18.92 7.85
N ASN A 472 -6.53 -20.24 8.02
CA ASN A 472 -7.51 -21.12 7.41
C ASN A 472 -8.85 -20.88 8.12
N GLU A 473 -9.72 -20.07 7.50
CA GLU A 473 -11.11 -19.91 7.94
C GLU A 473 -11.97 -21.12 7.57
N GLN A 474 -11.46 -22.01 6.70
CA GLN A 474 -12.18 -23.19 6.19
C GLN A 474 -11.94 -24.47 6.99
N GLU A 475 -10.79 -24.61 7.66
CA GLU A 475 -10.60 -25.73 8.59
C GLU A 475 -11.32 -25.39 9.90
N PRO A 476 -12.31 -26.19 10.32
CA PRO A 476 -12.94 -25.96 11.60
C PRO A 476 -11.84 -25.99 12.66
N PHE A 477 -11.77 -24.95 13.50
CA PHE A 477 -10.85 -24.86 14.64
C PHE A 477 -10.80 -26.15 15.48
N ARG A 478 -11.86 -26.96 15.40
CA ARG A 478 -12.01 -28.30 15.97
C ARG A 478 -11.05 -29.36 15.40
N GLU A 479 -10.71 -29.34 14.11
CA GLU A 479 -9.75 -30.28 13.49
C GLU A 479 -8.31 -29.93 13.82
N LEU A 480 -8.01 -28.65 14.05
CA LEU A 480 -6.69 -28.17 14.51
C LEU A 480 -6.42 -28.45 16.00
N LEU A 481 -7.46 -28.86 16.74
CA LEU A 481 -7.39 -29.16 18.17
C LEU A 481 -7.13 -30.65 18.47
N VAL A 482 -7.31 -31.53 17.49
CA VAL A 482 -7.08 -32.99 17.57
C VAL A 482 -5.67 -33.28 17.05
#